data_AF-A0A9D6RF51-F1
#
_entry.id   AF-A0A9D6RF51-F1
#
_cell.length_a   1.000
_cell.length_b   1.000
_cell.length_c   1.000
_cell.angle_alpha   90.00
_cell.angle_beta   90.00
_cell.angle_gamma   90.00
#
_symmetry.space_group_name_H-M   'P 1'
#
loop_
_entity.id
_entity.type
_entity.pdbx_description
1 polymer ?
#
loop_
_entity_poly.entity_id
_entity_poly.type
_entity_poly.pdbx_seq_one_letter_code
_entity_poly.pdbx_strand_id
1 'polypeptide(L)'
;MSDILLPIRPVLRRAIRAVEAFRRPNCSPWSLDWDGETLVFGRAALLPEELIKLWDAPERKTLETLARLVWESAACRNEPTVWLLRKYSPEASLIFLLGEVTNIPLGRLLEGDMSEEQSHRVTSVLTSLADSALSISETPEDDSFGERLNFARWRQGAEIGVCDWILSPDEFQTAQKSRLQVFAPSEAPTESE
;
A
#
# COMPACT_ATOMS: atom_id res chain seq x y z
N MET A 1 17.38 12.98 5.19
CA MET A 1 17.41 11.50 5.26
C MET A 1 16.54 11.03 4.12
N SER A 2 17.01 10.11 3.27
CA SER A 2 16.18 9.61 2.17
C SER A 2 15.03 8.77 2.74
N ASP A 3 13.80 9.18 2.43
CA ASP A 3 12.55 8.51 2.84
C ASP A 3 12.36 7.20 2.05
N ILE A 4 13.28 6.25 2.27
CA ILE A 4 13.28 4.97 1.55
C ILE A 4 12.16 4.06 2.08
N LEU A 5 11.88 4.11 3.39
CA LEU A 5 10.78 3.38 4.03
C LEU A 5 9.91 4.33 4.85
N LEU A 6 8.62 4.29 4.56
CA LEU A 6 7.57 5.02 5.24
C LEU A 6 6.98 4.15 6.36
N PRO A 7 6.98 4.62 7.61
CA PRO A 7 6.29 3.92 8.70
C PRO A 7 4.78 3.94 8.48
N ILE A 8 4.09 2.87 8.87
CA ILE A 8 2.66 2.70 8.58
C ILE A 8 1.76 3.80 9.17
N ARG A 9 2.04 4.26 10.39
CA ARG A 9 1.18 5.24 11.10
C ARG A 9 1.02 6.56 10.34
N PRO A 10 2.09 7.25 9.89
CA PRO A 10 1.95 8.42 9.03
C PRO A 10 1.18 8.15 7.74
N VAL A 11 1.45 7.04 7.05
CA VAL A 11 0.76 6.73 5.79
C VAL A 11 -0.73 6.47 6.01
N LEU A 12 -1.09 5.73 7.06
CA LEU A 12 -2.49 5.53 7.45
C LEU A 12 -3.20 6.85 7.73
N ARG A 13 -2.57 7.78 8.45
CA ARG A 13 -3.16 9.11 8.70
C ARG A 13 -3.41 9.85 7.39
N ARG A 14 -2.50 9.77 6.42
CA ARG A 14 -2.67 10.38 5.09
C ARG A 14 -3.80 9.71 4.31
N ALA A 15 -3.88 8.38 4.31
CA ALA A 15 -4.97 7.62 3.69
C ALA A 15 -6.35 7.96 4.28
N ILE A 16 -6.47 8.03 5.62
CA ILE A 16 -7.72 8.41 6.29
C ILE A 16 -8.13 9.84 5.90
N ARG A 17 -7.18 10.78 5.96
CA ARG A 17 -7.42 12.18 5.59
C ARG A 17 -7.86 12.32 4.13
N ALA A 18 -7.28 11.53 3.23
CA ALA A 18 -7.72 11.48 1.85
C ALA A 18 -9.17 11.01 1.71
N VAL A 19 -9.53 9.91 2.37
CA VAL A 19 -10.92 9.39 2.41
C VAL A 19 -11.89 10.44 2.97
N GLU A 20 -11.51 11.14 4.04
CA GLU A 20 -12.33 12.22 4.61
C GLU A 20 -12.52 13.40 3.63
N ALA A 21 -11.50 13.72 2.83
CA ALA A 21 -11.57 14.80 1.86
C ALA A 21 -12.54 14.48 0.71
N PHE A 22 -12.61 13.21 0.26
CA PHE A 22 -13.61 12.78 -0.74
C PHE A 22 -15.06 13.01 -0.28
N ARG A 23 -15.32 12.97 1.02
CA ARG A 23 -16.66 13.17 1.61
C ARG A 23 -17.08 14.63 1.69
N ARG A 24 -16.18 15.58 1.43
CA ARG A 24 -16.42 17.02 1.58
C ARG A 24 -16.33 17.71 0.21
N PRO A 25 -17.43 17.82 -0.55
CA PRO A 25 -17.42 18.37 -1.92
C PRO A 25 -16.95 19.84 -2.02
N ASN A 26 -16.91 20.58 -0.91
CA ASN A 26 -16.46 21.99 -0.85
C ASN A 26 -15.07 22.18 -0.24
N CYS A 27 -14.41 21.11 0.21
CA CYS A 27 -13.02 21.18 0.62
C CYS A 27 -12.18 20.71 -0.56
N SER A 28 -11.49 21.63 -1.25
CA SER A 28 -10.43 21.18 -2.16
C SER A 28 -9.39 20.44 -1.30
N PRO A 29 -9.20 19.12 -1.45
CA PRO A 29 -8.33 18.31 -0.58
C PRO A 29 -6.89 18.83 -0.53
N TRP A 30 -6.54 19.60 -1.56
CA TRP A 30 -5.21 20.06 -1.91
C TRP A 30 -4.93 21.50 -1.45
N SER A 31 -5.91 22.15 -0.82
CA SER A 31 -5.83 23.55 -0.35
C SER A 31 -5.73 23.70 1.17
N LEU A 32 -5.82 22.59 1.91
CA LEU A 32 -5.50 22.61 3.33
C LEU A 32 -3.98 22.70 3.43
N ASP A 33 -3.47 23.85 3.91
CA ASP A 33 -2.14 23.93 4.47
C ASP A 33 -2.08 22.90 5.61
N TRP A 34 -1.44 21.76 5.31
CA TRP A 34 -1.23 20.69 6.27
C TRP A 34 -0.09 21.14 7.18
N ASP A 35 -0.44 21.91 8.21
CA ASP A 35 0.49 22.41 9.21
C ASP A 35 1.38 21.28 9.75
N GLY A 36 2.68 21.37 9.48
CA GLY A 36 3.69 20.81 10.38
C GLY A 36 4.77 19.92 9.78
N GLU A 37 4.54 19.16 8.71
CA GLU A 37 5.59 18.29 8.15
C GLU A 37 5.45 18.17 6.63
N THR A 38 6.40 18.81 5.95
CA THR A 38 6.81 18.69 4.55
C THR A 38 5.99 17.69 3.71
N LEU A 39 5.05 18.23 2.92
CA LEU A 39 4.46 17.55 1.77
C LEU A 39 5.58 17.16 0.79
N VAL A 40 5.94 15.88 0.82
CA VAL A 40 6.90 15.22 -0.05
C VAL A 40 6.19 13.93 -0.45
N PHE A 41 5.67 13.65 -1.66
CA PHE A 41 5.75 14.27 -2.99
C PHE A 41 4.41 14.11 -3.75
N GLY A 42 4.12 15.03 -4.67
CA GLY A 42 3.41 14.92 -5.97
C GLY A 42 2.24 13.96 -6.28
N ARG A 43 2.16 12.74 -5.74
CA ARG A 43 1.15 11.73 -6.15
C ARG A 43 -0.19 11.82 -5.43
N ALA A 44 -0.23 12.44 -4.25
CA ALA A 44 -1.49 12.60 -3.52
C ALA A 44 -2.57 13.31 -4.37
N ALA A 45 -2.19 14.34 -5.14
CA ALA A 45 -3.10 15.06 -6.04
C ALA A 45 -3.74 14.18 -7.12
N LEU A 46 -3.14 13.03 -7.44
CA LEU A 46 -3.62 12.05 -8.42
C LEU A 46 -4.36 10.88 -7.78
N LEU A 47 -4.56 10.89 -6.45
CA LEU A 47 -5.16 9.78 -5.72
C LEU A 47 -6.57 9.40 -6.23
N PRO A 48 -7.49 10.33 -6.58
CA PRO A 48 -8.75 9.97 -7.22
C PRO A 48 -8.55 9.16 -8.49
N GLU A 49 -7.67 9.61 -9.38
CA GLU A 49 -7.36 8.93 -10.63
C GLU A 49 -6.65 7.59 -10.39
N GLU A 50 -5.76 7.51 -9.41
CA GLU A 50 -5.09 6.27 -9.01
C GLU A 50 -6.08 5.23 -8.48
N LEU A 51 -7.03 5.63 -7.63
CA LEU A 51 -8.05 4.72 -7.10
C LEU A 51 -8.98 4.19 -8.20
N ILE A 52 -9.35 5.03 -9.18
CA ILE A 52 -10.11 4.61 -10.37
C ILE A 52 -9.28 3.61 -11.19
N LYS A 53 -8.02 3.95 -11.49
CA LYS A 53 -7.11 3.06 -12.23
C LYS A 53 -6.94 1.72 -11.54
N LEU A 54 -6.80 1.72 -10.22
CA LEU A 54 -6.64 0.51 -9.43
C LEU A 54 -7.92 -0.34 -9.48
N TRP A 55 -9.09 0.29 -9.40
CA TRP A 55 -10.37 -0.40 -9.48
C TRP A 55 -10.60 -1.10 -10.83
N ASP A 56 -10.17 -0.46 -11.91
CA ASP A 56 -10.29 -0.96 -13.29
C ASP A 56 -9.04 -1.72 -13.78
N ALA A 57 -8.05 -1.94 -12.91
CA ALA A 57 -6.79 -2.56 -13.30
C ALA A 57 -6.98 -4.01 -13.74
N PRO A 58 -6.40 -4.45 -14.88
CA PRO A 58 -6.46 -5.86 -15.29
C PRO A 58 -5.80 -6.79 -14.25
N GLU A 59 -4.80 -6.31 -13.53
CA GLU A 59 -4.13 -7.03 -12.43
C GLU A 59 -4.85 -6.98 -11.09
N ARG A 60 -6.08 -6.43 -11.01
CA ARG A 60 -6.78 -6.19 -9.74
C ARG A 60 -6.84 -7.42 -8.83
N LYS A 61 -7.18 -8.61 -9.35
CA LYS A 61 -7.24 -9.84 -8.55
C LYS A 61 -5.88 -10.19 -7.92
N THR A 62 -4.79 -9.91 -8.64
CA THR A 62 -3.44 -10.09 -8.12
C THR A 62 -3.16 -9.09 -7.01
N LEU A 63 -3.56 -7.83 -7.18
CA LEU A 63 -3.45 -6.81 -6.14
C LEU A 63 -4.28 -7.16 -4.89
N GLU A 64 -5.51 -7.66 -5.04
CA GLU A 64 -6.37 -8.14 -3.93
C GLU A 64 -5.64 -9.23 -3.13
N THR A 65 -5.05 -10.20 -3.85
CA THR A 65 -4.25 -11.28 -3.24
C THR A 65 -3.04 -10.74 -2.47
N LEU A 66 -2.31 -9.80 -3.05
CA LEU A 66 -1.13 -9.20 -2.40
C LEU A 66 -1.52 -8.34 -1.19
N ALA A 67 -2.62 -7.59 -1.27
CA ALA A 67 -3.14 -6.80 -0.15
C ALA A 67 -3.55 -7.69 1.03
N ARG A 68 -4.22 -8.82 0.75
CA ARG A 68 -4.52 -9.83 1.77
C ARG A 68 -3.27 -10.42 2.39
N LEU A 69 -2.26 -10.74 1.57
CA LEU A 69 -1.00 -11.26 2.07
C LEU A 69 -0.30 -10.27 3.00
N VAL A 70 -0.26 -8.98 2.63
CA VAL A 70 0.28 -7.91 3.49
C VAL A 70 -0.46 -7.85 4.82
N TRP A 71 -1.80 -7.87 4.78
CA TRP A 71 -2.63 -7.88 5.99
C TRP A 71 -2.35 -9.10 6.88
N GLU A 72 -2.33 -10.30 6.29
CA GLU A 72 -2.13 -11.55 7.02
C GLU A 72 -0.74 -11.63 7.65
N SER A 73 0.30 -11.20 6.95
CA SER A 73 1.67 -11.19 7.48
C SER A 73 1.86 -10.10 8.52
N ALA A 74 1.51 -8.85 8.19
CA ALA A 74 1.85 -7.73 9.05
C ALA A 74 0.89 -7.56 10.24
N ALA A 75 -0.42 -7.69 10.03
CA ALA A 75 -1.42 -7.37 11.05
C ALA A 75 -1.93 -8.61 11.80
N CYS A 76 -2.11 -9.76 11.12
CA CYS A 76 -2.57 -10.98 11.80
C CYS A 76 -1.44 -11.74 12.48
N ARG A 77 -0.29 -11.90 11.79
CA ARG A 77 0.87 -12.64 12.30
C ARG A 77 1.90 -11.76 12.99
N ASN A 78 1.82 -10.44 12.79
CA ASN A 78 2.79 -9.47 13.30
C ASN A 78 4.23 -9.75 12.84
N GLU A 79 4.38 -10.29 11.63
CA GLU A 79 5.67 -10.51 10.99
C GLU A 79 6.18 -9.18 10.42
N PRO A 80 7.45 -8.79 10.66
CA PRO A 80 8.05 -7.60 10.07
C PRO A 80 7.95 -7.63 8.54
N THR A 81 7.09 -6.78 7.98
CA THR A 81 6.70 -6.84 6.56
C THR A 81 6.98 -5.51 5.89
N VAL A 82 7.61 -5.54 4.71
CA VAL A 82 7.73 -4.38 3.83
C VAL A 82 6.83 -4.55 2.60
N TRP A 83 5.97 -3.57 2.34
CA TRP A 83 5.24 -3.47 1.08
C TRP A 83 5.97 -2.51 0.14
N LEU A 84 6.56 -3.07 -0.89
CA LEU A 84 7.25 -2.35 -1.96
C LEU A 84 6.21 -1.99 -3.04
N LEU A 85 6.06 -0.70 -3.31
CA LEU A 85 5.06 -0.17 -4.24
C LEU A 85 5.74 0.53 -5.41
N ARG A 86 5.39 0.19 -6.64
CA ARG A 86 5.91 0.84 -7.85
C ARG A 86 4.81 1.57 -8.60
N LYS A 87 3.62 0.95 -8.66
CA LYS A 87 2.52 1.41 -9.53
C LYS A 87 1.63 2.46 -8.87
N TYR A 88 1.30 2.27 -7.60
CA TYR A 88 0.33 3.10 -6.88
C TYR A 88 0.97 3.84 -5.70
N SER A 89 0.41 4.97 -5.31
CA SER A 89 0.83 5.64 -4.08
C SER A 89 0.58 4.76 -2.85
N PRO A 90 1.37 4.97 -1.77
CA PRO A 90 1.12 4.33 -0.48
C PRO A 90 -0.32 4.50 0.02
N GLU A 91 -0.91 5.68 -0.18
CA GLU A 91 -2.29 5.97 0.22
C GLU A 91 -3.29 5.15 -0.59
N ALA A 92 -3.15 5.09 -1.92
CA ALA A 92 -4.03 4.30 -2.79
C ALA A 92 -4.00 2.81 -2.40
N SER A 93 -2.80 2.26 -2.20
CA SER A 93 -2.59 0.86 -1.82
C SER A 93 -3.20 0.55 -0.45
N LEU A 94 -3.10 1.46 0.53
CA LEU A 94 -3.72 1.26 1.85
C LEU A 94 -5.24 1.37 1.83
N ILE A 95 -5.80 2.33 1.08
CA ILE A 95 -7.24 2.46 0.93
C ILE A 95 -7.80 1.21 0.25
N PHE A 96 -7.11 0.70 -0.77
CA PHE A 96 -7.47 -0.54 -1.44
C PHE A 96 -7.40 -1.75 -0.50
N LEU A 97 -6.29 -1.91 0.24
CA LEU A 97 -6.17 -2.96 1.26
C LEU A 97 -7.31 -2.90 2.28
N LEU A 98 -7.68 -1.70 2.73
CA LEU A 98 -8.76 -1.52 3.68
C LEU A 98 -10.09 -2.00 3.10
N GLY A 99 -10.43 -1.63 1.86
CA GLY A 99 -11.62 -2.12 1.17
C GLY A 99 -11.63 -3.64 1.05
N GLU A 100 -10.49 -4.22 0.70
CA GLU A 100 -10.33 -5.66 0.51
C GLU A 100 -10.48 -6.46 1.81
N VAL A 101 -9.78 -6.05 2.88
CA VAL A 101 -9.79 -6.74 4.18
C VAL A 101 -11.14 -6.59 4.88
N THR A 102 -11.81 -5.44 4.73
CA THR A 102 -13.12 -5.20 5.35
C THR A 102 -14.28 -5.76 4.53
N ASN A 103 -14.02 -6.18 3.29
CA ASN A 103 -15.02 -6.55 2.29
C ASN A 103 -16.06 -5.43 2.07
N ILE A 104 -15.59 -4.18 2.06
CA ILE A 104 -16.41 -2.99 1.79
C ILE A 104 -16.02 -2.45 0.42
N PRO A 105 -16.98 -2.28 -0.51
CA PRO A 105 -16.68 -1.69 -1.81
C PRO A 105 -16.02 -0.32 -1.66
N LEU A 106 -14.97 -0.09 -2.44
CA LEU A 106 -14.19 1.15 -2.40
C LEU A 106 -15.08 2.40 -2.51
N GLY A 107 -16.09 2.40 -3.39
CA GLY A 107 -17.04 3.50 -3.52
C GLY A 107 -17.76 3.85 -2.21
N ARG A 108 -18.27 2.85 -1.48
CA ARG A 108 -18.92 3.07 -0.17
C ARG A 108 -17.95 3.59 0.89
N LEU A 109 -16.72 3.09 0.86
CA LEU A 109 -15.67 3.54 1.77
C LEU A 109 -15.34 5.02 1.55
N LEU A 110 -15.25 5.44 0.29
CA LEU A 110 -15.00 6.84 -0.10
C LEU A 110 -16.20 7.75 0.18
N GLU A 111 -17.42 7.30 -0.12
CA GLU A 111 -18.66 8.05 0.13
C GLU A 111 -19.00 8.16 1.63
N GLY A 112 -18.47 7.25 2.45
CA GLY A 112 -18.78 7.19 3.88
C GLY A 112 -20.16 6.62 4.19
N ASP A 113 -20.81 6.00 3.20
CA ASP A 113 -22.08 5.28 3.36
C ASP A 113 -21.80 3.86 3.91
N MET A 114 -21.52 3.79 5.20
CA MET A 114 -21.21 2.55 5.92
C MET A 114 -22.20 2.33 7.04
N SER A 115 -22.61 1.07 7.23
CA SER A 115 -23.34 0.68 8.45
C SER A 115 -22.44 0.83 9.68
N GLU A 116 -23.05 0.81 10.86
CA GLU A 116 -22.32 0.80 12.13
C GLU A 116 -21.36 -0.39 12.23
N GLU A 117 -21.81 -1.58 11.83
CA GLU A 117 -20.98 -2.78 11.78
C GLU A 117 -19.78 -2.62 10.84
N GLN A 118 -20.00 -2.06 9.64
CA GLN A 118 -18.93 -1.78 8.69
C GLN A 118 -17.92 -0.77 9.25
N SER A 119 -18.41 0.27 9.90
CA SER A 119 -17.57 1.28 10.55
C SER A 119 -16.71 0.68 11.68
N HIS A 120 -17.28 -0.25 12.47
CA HIS A 120 -16.52 -1.00 13.47
C HIS A 120 -15.44 -1.88 12.85
N ARG A 121 -15.74 -2.60 11.76
CA ARG A 121 -14.75 -3.42 11.04
C ARG A 121 -13.61 -2.56 10.51
N VAL A 122 -13.91 -1.44 9.87
CA VAL A 122 -12.90 -0.48 9.36
C VAL A 122 -12.02 0.02 10.49
N THR A 123 -12.62 0.44 11.60
CA THR A 123 -11.88 0.95 12.77
C THR A 123 -10.96 -0.12 13.37
N SER A 124 -11.43 -1.36 13.45
CA SER A 124 -10.63 -2.50 13.91
C SER A 124 -9.42 -2.74 13.01
N VAL A 125 -9.63 -2.80 11.69
CA VAL A 125 -8.55 -2.99 10.70
C VAL A 125 -7.53 -1.85 10.76
N LEU A 126 -7.99 -0.60 10.83
CA LEU A 126 -7.09 0.56 10.95
C LEU A 126 -6.25 0.51 12.24
N THR A 127 -6.84 0.07 13.35
CA THR A 127 -6.13 -0.08 14.63
C THR A 127 -5.06 -1.17 14.51
N SER A 128 -5.42 -2.34 13.97
CA SER A 128 -4.47 -3.43 13.75
C SER A 128 -3.32 -3.03 12.80
N LEU A 129 -3.61 -2.30 11.72
CA LEU A 129 -2.57 -1.78 10.83
C LEU A 129 -1.68 -0.77 11.54
N ALA A 130 -2.24 0.11 12.37
CA ALA A 130 -1.46 1.14 13.08
C ALA A 130 -0.47 0.54 14.09
N ASP A 131 -0.75 -0.65 14.62
CA ASP A 131 0.10 -1.37 15.55
C ASP A 131 0.89 -2.52 14.91
N SER A 132 0.71 -2.74 13.59
CA SER A 132 1.42 -3.77 12.84
C SER A 132 2.90 -3.44 12.60
N ALA A 133 3.68 -4.49 12.35
CA ALA A 133 5.07 -4.38 11.88
C ALA A 133 5.18 -4.10 10.36
N LEU A 134 4.25 -3.33 9.80
CA LEU A 134 4.23 -2.96 8.37
C LEU A 134 5.07 -1.70 8.12
N SER A 135 5.88 -1.74 7.08
CA SER A 135 6.51 -0.56 6.46
C SER A 135 6.20 -0.52 4.97
N ILE A 136 6.17 0.67 4.37
CA ILE A 136 5.89 0.85 2.94
C ILE A 136 7.09 1.50 2.26
N SER A 137 7.46 1.08 1.05
CA SER A 137 8.52 1.72 0.26
C SER A 137 8.09 1.92 -1.18
N GLU A 138 8.02 3.17 -1.61
CA GLU A 138 7.85 3.52 -3.02
C GLU A 138 9.12 3.20 -3.81
N THR A 139 9.08 2.21 -4.70
CA THR A 139 10.22 1.62 -5.41
C THR A 139 10.09 1.88 -6.91
N PRO A 140 10.45 3.09 -7.41
CA PRO A 140 10.42 3.39 -8.84
C PRO A 140 11.33 2.44 -9.63
N GLU A 141 11.15 2.41 -10.96
CA GLU A 141 11.84 1.49 -11.90
C GLU A 141 13.37 1.67 -11.98
N ASP A 142 13.94 2.64 -11.27
CA ASP A 142 15.38 2.78 -11.14
C ASP A 142 16.00 1.58 -10.38
N ASP A 143 17.32 1.39 -10.49
CA ASP A 143 18.13 0.32 -9.85
C ASP A 143 18.07 0.27 -8.30
N SER A 144 17.11 0.98 -7.69
CA SER A 144 16.88 1.12 -6.25
C SER A 144 16.26 -0.11 -5.58
N PHE A 145 15.79 -1.12 -6.33
CA PHE A 145 15.14 -2.30 -5.73
C PHE A 145 16.04 -3.01 -4.73
N GLY A 146 17.29 -3.32 -5.11
CA GLY A 146 18.23 -4.00 -4.23
C GLY A 146 18.59 -3.19 -2.99
N GLU A 147 18.73 -1.87 -3.13
CA GLU A 147 19.01 -0.97 -2.01
C GLU A 147 17.84 -0.94 -1.02
N ARG A 148 16.61 -0.81 -1.52
CA ARG A 148 15.38 -0.81 -0.72
C ARG A 148 15.18 -2.11 0.02
N LEU A 149 15.40 -3.22 -0.67
CA LEU A 149 15.27 -4.55 -0.11
C LEU A 149 16.30 -4.80 1.01
N ASN A 150 17.56 -4.40 0.77
CA ASN A 150 18.61 -4.46 1.79
C ASN A 150 18.33 -3.54 2.97
N PHE A 151 17.82 -2.34 2.71
CA PHE A 151 17.45 -1.40 3.76
C PHE A 151 16.32 -1.96 4.63
N ALA A 152 15.26 -2.50 4.02
CA ALA A 152 14.18 -3.17 4.74
C ALA A 152 14.68 -4.33 5.60
N ARG A 153 15.55 -5.20 5.05
CA ARG A 153 16.08 -6.33 5.81
C ARG A 153 16.99 -5.90 6.96
N TRP A 154 18.03 -5.13 6.68
CA TRP A 154 19.12 -4.91 7.63
C TRP A 154 18.90 -3.74 8.56
N ARG A 155 18.03 -2.78 8.22
CA ARG A 155 17.73 -1.62 9.08
C ARG A 155 16.41 -1.77 9.82
N GLN A 156 15.39 -2.36 9.21
CA GLN A 156 14.06 -2.52 9.83
C GLN A 156 13.79 -3.95 10.31
N GLY A 157 14.66 -4.91 9.99
CA GLY A 157 14.45 -6.29 10.38
C GLY A 157 13.28 -6.96 9.65
N ALA A 158 12.88 -6.43 8.48
CA ALA A 158 11.84 -7.07 7.67
C ALA A 158 12.21 -8.54 7.42
N GLU A 159 11.22 -9.41 7.43
CA GLU A 159 11.32 -10.83 7.10
C GLU A 159 10.58 -11.16 5.80
N ILE A 160 9.53 -10.38 5.53
CA ILE A 160 8.67 -10.53 4.36
C ILE A 160 8.73 -9.26 3.51
N GLY A 161 8.88 -9.43 2.21
CA GLY A 161 8.72 -8.39 1.21
C GLY A 161 7.56 -8.70 0.28
N VAL A 162 6.67 -7.75 0.04
CA VAL A 162 5.59 -7.89 -0.94
C VAL A 162 5.75 -6.81 -1.99
N CYS A 163 5.79 -7.16 -3.27
CA CYS A 163 5.93 -6.23 -4.40
C CYS A 163 4.61 -6.17 -5.18
N ASP A 164 4.22 -4.97 -5.63
CA ASP A 164 3.01 -4.77 -6.46
C ASP A 164 3.25 -4.91 -7.99
N TRP A 165 4.46 -5.33 -8.39
CA TRP A 165 4.87 -5.48 -9.79
C TRP A 165 5.60 -6.81 -10.05
N ILE A 166 5.59 -7.26 -11.31
CA ILE A 166 6.33 -8.45 -11.75
C ILE A 166 7.82 -8.15 -11.70
N LEU A 167 8.59 -8.95 -10.95
CA LEU A 167 10.03 -8.76 -10.83
C LEU A 167 10.74 -9.05 -12.15
N SER A 168 11.65 -8.17 -12.55
CA SER A 168 12.59 -8.48 -13.63
C SER A 168 13.52 -9.64 -13.23
N PRO A 169 14.22 -10.29 -14.18
CA PRO A 169 15.17 -11.36 -13.86
C PRO A 169 16.24 -10.94 -12.84
N ASP A 170 16.74 -9.70 -12.91
CA ASP A 170 17.75 -9.17 -12.00
C ASP A 170 17.17 -8.85 -10.61
N GLU A 171 15.94 -8.32 -10.56
CA GLU A 171 15.20 -8.13 -9.32
C GLU A 171 14.89 -9.46 -8.64
N PHE A 172 14.50 -10.47 -9.41
CA PHE A 172 14.25 -11.81 -8.89
C PHE A 172 15.51 -12.44 -8.28
N GLN A 173 16.66 -12.34 -8.97
CA GLN A 173 17.94 -12.78 -8.40
C GLN A 173 18.31 -12.01 -7.14
N THR A 174 18.04 -10.70 -7.11
CA THR A 174 18.28 -9.84 -5.95
C THR A 174 17.40 -10.26 -4.77
N ALA A 175 16.12 -10.55 -5.03
CA ALA A 175 15.17 -11.06 -4.06
C ALA A 175 15.64 -12.38 -3.46
N GLN A 176 16.08 -13.34 -4.29
CA GLN A 176 16.63 -14.62 -3.82
C GLN A 176 17.87 -14.46 -2.92
N LYS A 177 18.72 -13.47 -3.19
CA LYS A 177 19.95 -13.21 -2.42
C LYS A 177 19.71 -12.42 -1.12
N SER A 178 18.55 -11.76 -1.00
CA SER A 178 18.24 -10.82 0.09
C SER A 178 17.97 -11.48 1.46
N ARG A 179 17.71 -12.80 1.48
CA ARG A 179 17.22 -13.55 2.66
C ARG A 179 15.85 -13.07 3.19
N LEU A 180 15.12 -12.25 2.45
CA LEU A 180 13.71 -11.96 2.68
C LEU A 180 12.86 -13.00 1.94
N GLN A 181 11.72 -13.36 2.52
CA GLN A 181 10.68 -14.05 1.76
C GLN A 181 9.95 -13.01 0.91
N VAL A 182 10.26 -12.97 -0.39
CA VAL A 182 9.70 -11.98 -1.32
C VAL A 182 8.55 -12.59 -2.12
N PHE A 183 7.42 -11.91 -2.11
CA PHE A 183 6.24 -12.21 -2.90
C PHE A 183 6.02 -11.12 -3.94
N ALA A 184 5.70 -11.53 -5.16
CA ALA A 184 5.42 -10.64 -6.27
C ALA A 184 4.41 -11.31 -7.22
N PRO A 185 3.68 -10.54 -8.05
CA PRO A 185 2.98 -11.06 -9.21
C PRO A 185 3.86 -12.00 -10.03
N SER A 186 3.35 -13.19 -10.38
CA SER A 186 3.90 -13.99 -11.46
C SER A 186 3.35 -13.48 -12.80
N GLU A 187 4.09 -13.65 -13.88
CA GLU A 187 3.49 -13.55 -15.23
C GLU A 187 2.28 -14.50 -15.27
N ALA A 188 1.15 -13.99 -15.76
CA ALA A 188 0.05 -14.88 -16.12
C ALA A 188 0.58 -15.84 -17.18
N PRO A 189 0.23 -17.13 -17.15
CA PRO A 189 0.50 -17.99 -18.30
C PRO A 189 -0.17 -17.30 -19.50
N THR A 190 0.64 -16.84 -20.45
CA THR A 190 0.15 -16.52 -21.79
C THR A 190 -0.63 -17.75 -22.23
N GLU A 191 -1.95 -17.62 -22.34
CA GLU A 191 -2.74 -18.61 -23.04
C GLU A 191 -2.14 -18.68 -24.44
N SER A 192 -1.39 -19.74 -24.69
CA SER A 192 -0.88 -20.07 -26.01
C SER A 192 -2.08 -20.20 -26.93
N GLU A 193 -2.22 -19.28 -27.89
CA GLU A 193 -3.16 -19.39 -29.02
C GLU A 193 -2.92 -20.68 -29.82
#